data_AF-A0A2N4YGH3-F1
#
_entry.id   AF-A0A2N4YGH3-F1
#
_cell.length_a   1.000
_cell.length_b   1.000
_cell.length_c   1.000
_cell.angle_alpha   90.00
_cell.angle_beta   90.00
_cell.angle_gamma   90.00
#
_symmetry.space_group_name_H-M   'P 1'
#
loop_
_entity.id
_entity.type
_entity.pdbx_description
1 polymer ?
#
loop_
_entity_poly.entity_id
_entity_poly.type
_entity_poly.pdbx_seq_one_letter_code
_entity_poly.pdbx_strand_id
1 'polypeptide(L)'
;MNTPWIAAVAALFLWWFSTGIILWRVKRADQEGRDAHLWSVILGLPLLLGGFVALRHTLQDGTATGAFTAFVAALAIWGWLELAFLSGIVAGPNTTPCPPYAPLWERFLRAVGTILWHELALMGTLGVIAQISEGATNRFALWTFAILFFARISAKLNLFFGVPRIHTEFLPRPLAHLSSHFRRAPMNAFFPASITALSFASACFLERLWTAQTDGQVIGYTLLSALTLLALLEHWFMVVPLPDEKLWRWMLPAQRPDVTTAKTPGLTRPDQPLTVRK
;
A
#
# COMPACT_ATOMS: atom_id res chain seq x y z
N MET A 1 -19.56 21.62 5.53
CA MET A 1 -19.06 20.75 4.44
C MET A 1 -20.22 19.85 4.01
N ASN A 2 -21.28 20.43 3.42
CA ASN A 2 -22.58 19.74 3.32
C ASN A 2 -22.83 19.14 1.93
N THR A 3 -21.79 18.98 1.12
CA THR A 3 -21.93 18.53 -0.27
C THR A 3 -21.19 17.21 -0.47
N PRO A 4 -21.90 16.09 -0.68
CA PRO A 4 -21.31 14.75 -0.78
C PRO A 4 -20.20 14.65 -1.84
N TRP A 5 -20.34 15.33 -2.97
CA TRP A 5 -19.33 15.30 -4.03
C TRP A 5 -17.98 15.89 -3.57
N ILE A 6 -17.98 16.87 -2.66
CA ILE A 6 -16.74 17.44 -2.10
C ILE A 6 -16.04 16.38 -1.24
N ALA A 7 -16.79 15.60 -0.48
CA ALA A 7 -16.23 14.51 0.33
C ALA A 7 -15.62 13.42 -0.56
N ALA A 8 -16.28 13.04 -1.66
CA ALA A 8 -15.73 12.07 -2.61
C ALA A 8 -14.44 12.58 -3.28
N VAL A 9 -14.42 13.83 -3.73
CA VAL A 9 -13.21 14.46 -4.31
C VAL A 9 -12.09 14.56 -3.26
N ALA A 10 -12.43 14.92 -2.02
CA ALA A 10 -11.46 14.96 -0.93
C ALA A 10 -10.88 13.57 -0.63
N ALA A 11 -11.70 12.51 -0.61
CA ALA A 11 -11.23 11.14 -0.43
C ALA A 11 -10.26 10.72 -1.55
N LEU A 12 -10.61 11.03 -2.81
CA LEU A 12 -9.76 10.74 -3.96
C LEU A 12 -8.43 11.51 -3.88
N PHE A 13 -8.49 12.81 -3.53
CA PHE A 13 -7.30 13.63 -3.34
C PHE A 13 -6.44 13.13 -2.19
N LEU A 14 -7.03 12.84 -1.02
CA LEU A 14 -6.32 12.32 0.16
C LEU A 14 -5.66 10.98 -0.12
N TRP A 15 -6.35 10.07 -0.81
CA TRP A 15 -5.78 8.78 -1.21
C TRP A 15 -4.61 8.96 -2.19
N TRP A 16 -4.81 9.77 -3.24
CA TRP A 16 -3.79 10.03 -4.25
C TRP A 16 -2.55 10.69 -3.65
N PHE A 17 -2.78 11.74 -2.86
CA PHE A 17 -1.75 12.53 -2.22
C PHE A 17 -1.00 11.75 -1.14
N SER A 18 -1.71 10.97 -0.32
CA SER A 18 -1.11 10.11 0.71
C SER A 18 -0.19 9.06 0.08
N THR A 19 -0.70 8.32 -0.92
CA THR A 19 0.10 7.34 -1.68
C THR A 19 1.33 7.99 -2.30
N GLY A 20 1.17 9.19 -2.87
CA GLY A 20 2.26 9.91 -3.50
C GLY A 20 3.34 10.42 -2.55
N ILE A 21 2.94 11.04 -1.44
CA ILE A 21 3.88 11.53 -0.41
C ILE A 21 4.69 10.38 0.18
N ILE A 22 4.02 9.27 0.48
CA ILE A 22 4.68 8.10 1.06
C ILE A 22 5.74 7.57 0.09
N LEU A 23 5.39 7.39 -1.18
CA LEU A 23 6.34 6.92 -2.20
C LEU A 23 7.49 7.90 -2.43
N TRP A 24 7.19 9.21 -2.52
CA TRP A 24 8.21 10.24 -2.71
C TRP A 24 9.21 10.27 -1.54
N ARG A 25 8.71 10.26 -0.30
CA ARG A 25 9.54 10.23 0.90
C ARG A 25 10.43 8.99 0.88
N VAL A 26 9.87 7.81 0.61
CA VAL A 26 10.63 6.56 0.68
C VAL A 26 11.70 6.52 -0.40
N LYS A 27 11.37 6.95 -1.63
CA LYS A 27 12.34 7.05 -2.73
C LYS A 27 13.43 8.09 -2.46
N ARG A 28 13.12 9.15 -1.73
CA ARG A 28 14.13 10.10 -1.25
C ARG A 28 15.04 9.49 -0.18
N ALA A 29 14.47 8.76 0.78
CA ALA A 29 15.25 8.05 1.80
C ALA A 29 16.17 6.97 1.18
N ASP A 30 15.71 6.28 0.12
CA ASP A 30 16.52 5.32 -0.67
C ASP A 30 17.78 5.97 -1.28
N GLN A 31 17.81 7.30 -1.44
CA GLN A 31 18.94 8.07 -1.97
C GLN A 31 19.88 8.62 -0.88
N GLU A 32 19.41 8.72 0.37
CA GLU A 32 20.10 9.39 1.49
C GLU A 32 20.69 8.39 2.52
N GLY A 33 20.44 7.08 2.38
CA GLY A 33 21.09 6.01 3.15
C GLY A 33 20.22 5.35 4.23
N ARG A 34 20.73 4.32 4.91
CA ARG A 34 19.98 3.47 5.87
C ARG A 34 19.39 4.25 7.05
N ASP A 35 20.09 5.26 7.54
CA ASP A 35 19.63 6.10 8.65
C ASP A 35 18.46 7.01 8.26
N ALA A 36 18.37 7.41 6.99
CA ALA A 36 17.27 8.25 6.48
C ALA A 36 15.92 7.51 6.56
N HIS A 37 15.91 6.18 6.41
CA HIS A 37 14.71 5.37 6.58
C HIS A 37 14.18 5.39 8.02
N LEU A 38 15.07 5.30 9.01
CA LEU A 38 14.77 5.42 10.45
C LEU A 38 14.23 6.81 10.77
N TRP A 39 14.96 7.85 10.36
CA TRP A 39 14.60 9.24 10.63
C TRP A 39 13.20 9.57 10.15
N SER A 40 12.83 9.11 8.97
CA SER A 40 11.54 9.49 8.45
C SER A 40 10.38 8.60 8.88
N VAL A 41 10.62 7.55 9.68
CA VAL A 41 9.59 6.88 10.50
C VAL A 41 9.41 7.62 11.83
N ILE A 42 10.51 8.06 12.43
CA ILE A 42 10.50 8.89 13.65
C ILE A 42 9.77 10.21 13.38
N LEU A 43 10.10 10.91 12.29
CA LEU A 43 9.43 12.14 11.88
C LEU A 43 7.95 11.93 11.51
N GLY A 44 7.55 10.68 11.24
CA GLY A 44 6.16 10.31 11.02
C GLY A 44 5.36 10.09 12.31
N LEU A 45 6.02 9.88 13.47
CA LEU A 45 5.32 9.59 14.74
C LEU A 45 4.26 10.64 15.13
N PRO A 46 4.48 11.96 14.92
CA PRO A 46 3.44 12.96 15.16
C PRO A 46 2.16 12.71 14.35
N LEU A 47 2.26 12.14 13.14
CA LEU A 47 1.10 11.79 12.31
C LEU A 47 0.28 10.67 12.96
N LEU A 48 0.96 9.65 13.52
CA LEU A 48 0.31 8.55 14.24
C LEU A 48 -0.40 9.06 15.50
N LEU A 49 0.32 9.82 16.33
CA LEU A 49 -0.22 10.38 17.58
C LEU A 49 -1.39 11.33 17.29
N GLY A 50 -1.23 12.23 16.33
CA GLY A 50 -2.28 13.13 15.87
C GLY A 50 -3.50 12.38 15.36
N GLY A 51 -3.30 11.28 14.64
CA GLY A 51 -4.37 10.39 14.20
C GLY A 51 -5.17 9.80 15.37
N PHE A 52 -4.50 9.27 16.41
CA PHE A 52 -5.21 8.73 17.58
C PHE A 52 -5.92 9.80 18.42
N VAL A 53 -5.32 10.99 18.55
CA VAL A 53 -5.94 12.13 19.24
C VAL A 53 -7.20 12.57 18.50
N ALA A 54 -7.10 12.78 17.19
CA ALA A 54 -8.25 13.12 16.35
C ALA A 54 -9.33 12.04 16.42
N LEU A 55 -8.96 10.76 16.33
CA LEU A 55 -9.89 9.65 16.47
C LEU A 55 -10.67 9.72 17.78
N ARG A 56 -10.00 9.92 18.92
CA ARG A 56 -10.66 10.05 20.23
C ARG A 56 -11.63 11.22 20.30
N HIS A 57 -11.28 12.36 19.73
CA HIS A 57 -12.18 13.52 19.69
C HIS A 57 -13.42 13.27 18.83
N THR A 58 -13.32 12.43 17.81
CA THR A 58 -14.42 12.16 16.87
C THR A 58 -15.40 11.09 17.33
N LEU A 59 -15.08 10.28 18.35
CA LEU A 59 -15.91 9.14 18.78
C LEU A 59 -17.35 9.50 19.13
N GLN A 60 -17.53 10.67 19.77
CA GLN A 60 -18.83 11.19 20.18
C GLN A 60 -19.37 12.26 19.23
N ASP A 61 -18.60 12.65 18.21
CA ASP A 61 -19.00 13.67 17.25
C ASP A 61 -19.71 13.01 16.05
N GLY A 62 -21.05 13.05 16.09
CA GLY A 62 -21.93 12.57 15.03
C GLY A 62 -22.13 13.55 13.86
N THR A 63 -21.43 14.68 13.84
CA THR A 63 -21.57 15.69 12.78
C THR A 63 -20.81 15.30 11.50
N ALA A 64 -21.09 16.02 10.40
CA ALA A 64 -20.34 15.90 9.14
C ALA A 64 -18.82 16.11 9.32
N THR A 65 -18.44 17.06 10.17
CA THR A 65 -17.03 17.32 10.49
C THR A 65 -16.41 16.18 11.27
N GLY A 66 -17.14 15.61 12.23
CA GLY A 66 -16.72 14.40 12.96
C GLY A 66 -16.47 13.21 12.04
N ALA A 67 -17.35 12.97 11.07
CA ALA A 67 -17.18 11.88 10.10
C ALA A 67 -15.95 12.08 9.20
N PHE A 68 -15.74 13.30 8.70
CA PHE A 68 -14.58 13.63 7.85
C PHE A 68 -13.26 13.53 8.62
N THR A 69 -13.21 14.08 9.84
CA THR A 69 -12.02 14.03 10.69
C THR A 69 -11.69 12.60 11.14
N ALA A 70 -12.71 11.77 11.43
CA ALA A 70 -12.54 10.34 11.71
C ALA A 70 -11.89 9.59 10.52
N PHE A 71 -12.30 9.91 9.29
CA PHE A 71 -11.70 9.37 8.07
C PHE A 71 -10.24 9.79 7.90
N VAL A 72 -9.95 11.09 8.06
CA VAL A 72 -8.57 11.61 7.99
C VAL A 72 -7.68 11.02 9.08
N ALA A 73 -8.21 10.86 10.30
CA ALA A 73 -7.50 10.22 11.40
C ALA A 73 -7.11 8.77 11.08
N ALA A 74 -8.03 7.99 10.51
CA ALA A 74 -7.75 6.62 10.09
C ALA A 74 -6.67 6.58 8.98
N LEU A 75 -6.72 7.49 8.01
CA LEU A 75 -5.69 7.62 6.97
C LEU A 75 -4.33 8.02 7.53
N ALA A 76 -4.28 8.89 8.55
CA ALA A 76 -3.03 9.31 9.19
C ALA A 76 -2.36 8.13 9.92
N ILE A 77 -3.14 7.37 10.69
CA ILE A 77 -2.67 6.15 11.38
C ILE A 77 -2.17 5.13 10.35
N TRP A 78 -2.96 4.88 9.31
CA TRP A 78 -2.61 3.96 8.22
C TRP A 78 -1.35 4.39 7.48
N GLY A 79 -1.26 5.67 7.10
CA GLY A 79 -0.14 6.23 6.35
C GLY A 79 1.19 6.10 7.10
N TRP A 80 1.17 6.27 8.43
CA TRP A 80 2.36 6.04 9.25
C TRP A 80 2.79 4.57 9.28
N LEU A 81 1.83 3.64 9.48
CA LEU A 81 2.12 2.21 9.45
C LEU A 81 2.68 1.77 8.10
N GLU A 82 2.19 2.38 7.02
CA GLU A 82 2.69 2.11 5.68
C GLU A 82 4.09 2.68 5.45
N LEU A 83 4.34 3.89 5.94
CA LEU A 83 5.67 4.50 5.90
C LEU A 83 6.71 3.66 6.66
N ALA A 84 6.31 3.10 7.81
CA ALA A 84 7.15 2.23 8.62
C ALA A 84 7.47 0.90 7.91
N PHE A 85 6.50 0.35 7.17
CA PHE A 85 6.70 -0.84 6.35
C PHE A 85 7.62 -0.59 5.16
N LEU A 86 7.35 0.46 4.37
CA LEU A 86 8.15 0.78 3.18
C LEU A 86 9.59 1.21 3.53
N SER A 87 9.82 1.69 4.76
CA SER A 87 11.16 1.97 5.27
C SER A 87 11.95 0.72 5.67
N GLY A 88 11.33 -0.47 5.64
CA GLY A 88 11.98 -1.73 5.98
C GLY A 88 12.23 -1.95 7.48
N ILE A 89 11.79 -1.04 8.34
CA ILE A 89 11.96 -1.13 9.81
C ILE A 89 11.01 -2.18 10.39
N VAL A 90 9.79 -2.23 9.85
CA VAL A 90 8.76 -3.24 10.19
C VAL A 90 8.68 -4.29 9.08
N ALA A 91 9.82 -4.65 8.49
CA ALA A 91 9.90 -5.82 7.63
C ALA A 91 9.99 -7.09 8.49
N GLY A 92 9.42 -8.19 8.00
CA GLY A 92 9.36 -9.48 8.69
C GLY A 92 10.75 -10.12 8.92
N PRO A 93 10.84 -11.14 9.80
CA PRO A 93 12.12 -11.76 10.21
C PRO A 93 12.88 -12.42 9.06
N ASN A 94 12.21 -12.72 7.95
CA ASN A 94 12.85 -13.35 6.80
C ASN A 94 13.30 -12.27 5.79
N THR A 95 14.60 -12.01 5.73
CA THR A 95 15.22 -11.11 4.73
C THR A 95 15.97 -11.89 3.64
N THR A 96 15.81 -13.21 3.60
CA THR A 96 16.58 -14.08 2.69
C THR A 96 15.87 -14.27 1.35
N PRO A 97 16.57 -14.19 0.21
CA PRO A 97 15.98 -14.39 -1.10
C PRO A 97 15.46 -15.83 -1.27
N CYS A 98 14.37 -15.99 -2.03
CA CYS A 98 13.73 -17.29 -2.21
C CYS A 98 14.64 -18.31 -2.91
N PRO A 99 14.74 -19.56 -2.42
CA PRO A 99 15.40 -20.63 -3.15
C PRO A 99 14.73 -20.89 -4.52
N PRO A 100 15.50 -21.14 -5.60
CA PRO A 100 14.97 -21.28 -6.96
C PRO A 100 13.94 -22.41 -7.14
N TYR A 101 13.97 -23.44 -6.28
CA TYR A 101 13.15 -24.65 -6.37
C TYR A 101 12.20 -24.88 -5.18
N ALA A 102 11.96 -23.85 -4.35
CA ALA A 102 11.04 -23.99 -3.22
C ALA A 102 9.59 -24.23 -3.69
N PRO A 103 8.85 -25.19 -3.09
CA PRO A 103 7.43 -25.42 -3.39
C PRO A 103 6.58 -24.19 -3.04
N LEU A 104 5.44 -24.02 -3.73
CA LEU A 104 4.55 -22.85 -3.61
C LEU A 104 4.16 -22.51 -2.16
N TRP A 105 3.91 -23.53 -1.33
CA TRP A 105 3.58 -23.35 0.08
C TRP A 105 4.75 -22.78 0.90
N GLU A 106 5.97 -23.24 0.64
CA GLU A 106 7.15 -22.72 1.34
C GLU A 106 7.49 -21.29 0.89
N ARG A 107 7.26 -20.96 -0.39
CA ARG A 107 7.36 -19.59 -0.89
C ARG A 107 6.32 -18.68 -0.24
N PHE A 108 5.09 -19.16 -0.06
CA PHE A 108 4.02 -18.45 0.64
C PHE A 108 4.44 -18.14 2.09
N LEU A 109 4.87 -19.16 2.84
CA LEU A 109 5.24 -18.99 4.24
C LEU A 109 6.44 -18.04 4.40
N ARG A 110 7.41 -18.10 3.47
CA ARG A 110 8.55 -17.19 3.44
C ARG A 110 8.15 -15.76 3.07
N ALA A 111 7.21 -15.56 2.14
CA ALA A 111 6.69 -14.26 1.75
C ALA A 111 5.72 -13.65 2.78
N VAL A 112 4.99 -14.47 3.55
CA VAL A 112 4.26 -14.02 4.73
C VAL A 112 5.26 -13.64 5.82
N GLY A 113 6.31 -14.45 6.01
CA GLY A 113 7.39 -14.19 6.95
C GLY A 113 8.22 -12.94 6.66
N THR A 114 8.17 -12.36 5.46
CA THR A 114 8.82 -11.08 5.14
C THR A 114 7.93 -9.86 5.44
N ILE A 115 6.63 -10.06 5.67
CA ILE A 115 5.66 -8.99 5.96
C ILE A 115 4.95 -9.15 7.32
N LEU A 116 5.22 -10.24 8.04
CA LEU A 116 4.46 -10.67 9.22
C LEU A 116 4.35 -9.58 10.29
N TRP A 117 5.46 -8.91 10.65
CA TRP A 117 5.43 -7.86 11.67
C TRP A 117 4.52 -6.70 11.29
N HIS A 118 4.48 -6.34 10.02
CA HIS A 118 3.61 -5.27 9.54
C HIS A 118 2.14 -5.69 9.55
N GLU A 119 1.82 -6.92 9.15
CA GLU A 119 0.45 -7.44 9.24
C GLU A 119 -0.02 -7.51 10.69
N LEU A 120 0.83 -7.96 11.61
CA LEU A 120 0.52 -7.97 13.04
C LEU A 120 0.32 -6.55 13.60
N ALA A 121 1.11 -5.57 13.16
CA ALA A 121 0.94 -4.18 13.54
C ALA A 121 -0.39 -3.59 13.02
N LEU A 122 -0.77 -3.92 11.79
CA LEU A 122 -2.08 -3.53 11.23
C LEU A 122 -3.24 -4.19 11.97
N MET A 123 -3.16 -5.50 12.23
CA MET A 123 -4.17 -6.24 13.00
C MET A 123 -4.31 -5.70 14.43
N GLY A 124 -3.19 -5.47 15.11
CA GLY A 124 -3.17 -4.89 16.45
C GLY A 124 -3.78 -3.50 16.48
N THR A 125 -3.44 -2.66 15.49
CA THR A 125 -4.01 -1.30 15.37
C THR A 125 -5.51 -1.35 15.10
N LEU A 126 -5.98 -2.23 14.21
CA LEU A 126 -7.40 -2.44 13.97
C LEU A 126 -8.12 -2.87 15.25
N GLY A 127 -7.53 -3.78 16.03
CA GLY A 127 -8.07 -4.21 17.33
C GLY A 127 -8.16 -3.07 18.34
N VAL A 128 -7.12 -2.23 18.45
CA VAL A 128 -7.12 -1.04 19.31
C VAL A 128 -8.19 -0.04 18.88
N ILE A 129 -8.31 0.24 17.58
CA ILE A 129 -9.35 1.14 17.06
C ILE A 129 -10.74 0.56 17.33
N ALA A 130 -10.94 -0.76 17.16
CA ALA A 130 -12.21 -1.42 17.43
C ALA A 130 -12.63 -1.31 18.90
N GLN A 131 -11.68 -1.54 19.82
CA GLN A 131 -11.90 -1.40 21.27
C GLN A 131 -12.24 0.05 21.65
N ILE A 132 -11.49 1.02 21.12
CA ILE A 132 -11.74 2.45 21.38
C ILE A 132 -13.07 2.91 20.76
N SER A 133 -13.48 2.34 19.64
CA SER A 133 -14.73 2.68 18.93
C SER A 133 -15.95 1.93 19.48
N GLU A 134 -15.77 1.07 20.48
CA GLU A 134 -16.87 0.33 21.08
C GLU A 134 -17.82 1.29 21.81
N GLY A 135 -19.13 1.19 21.52
CA GLY A 135 -20.13 2.14 22.04
C GLY A 135 -20.07 3.55 21.44
N ALA A 136 -19.14 3.85 20.52
CA ALA A 136 -19.04 5.17 19.90
C ALA A 136 -20.20 5.45 18.93
N THR A 137 -20.63 6.71 18.89
CA THR A 137 -21.63 7.22 17.94
C THR A 137 -21.09 7.27 16.52
N ASN A 138 -19.81 7.64 16.38
CA ASN A 138 -19.12 7.70 15.11
C ASN A 138 -18.11 6.55 14.98
N ARG A 139 -18.38 5.63 14.06
CA ARG A 139 -17.53 4.46 13.79
C ARG A 139 -16.83 4.54 12.43
N PHE A 140 -16.83 5.71 11.79
CA PHE A 140 -16.29 5.86 10.45
C PHE A 140 -14.77 5.63 10.39
N ALA A 141 -14.02 6.00 11.44
CA ALA A 141 -12.59 5.70 11.53
C ALA A 141 -12.30 4.18 11.50
N LEU A 142 -13.06 3.40 12.28
CA LEU A 142 -12.95 1.95 12.32
C LEU A 142 -13.22 1.34 10.95
N TRP A 143 -14.33 1.71 10.29
CA TRP A 143 -14.68 1.18 8.98
C TRP A 143 -13.68 1.58 7.90
N THR A 144 -13.18 2.83 7.94
CA THR A 144 -12.14 3.31 7.04
C THR A 144 -10.88 2.45 7.16
N PHE A 145 -10.41 2.23 8.40
CA PHE A 145 -9.22 1.42 8.64
C PHE A 145 -9.43 -0.05 8.26
N ALA A 146 -10.62 -0.60 8.54
CA ALA A 146 -10.97 -1.96 8.15
C ALA A 146 -10.98 -2.15 6.63
N ILE A 147 -11.56 -1.22 5.86
CA ILE A 147 -11.55 -1.27 4.39
C ILE A 147 -10.12 -1.28 3.88
N LEU A 148 -9.27 -0.38 4.36
CA LEU A 148 -7.85 -0.32 3.97
C LEU A 148 -7.14 -1.65 4.27
N PHE A 149 -7.35 -2.19 5.47
CA PHE A 149 -6.77 -3.46 5.90
C PHE A 149 -7.17 -4.63 4.99
N PHE A 150 -8.47 -4.83 4.77
CA PHE A 150 -8.97 -5.92 3.94
C PHE A 150 -8.62 -5.74 2.46
N ALA A 151 -8.75 -4.52 1.92
CA ALA A 151 -8.33 -4.21 0.56
C ALA A 151 -6.84 -4.54 0.36
N ARG A 152 -6.02 -4.26 1.37
CA ARG A 152 -4.59 -4.55 1.31
C ARG A 152 -4.25 -6.03 1.39
N ILE A 153 -4.89 -6.77 2.29
CA ILE A 153 -4.73 -8.23 2.34
C ILE A 153 -5.17 -8.84 1.02
N SER A 154 -6.30 -8.39 0.49
CA SER A 154 -6.82 -8.83 -0.81
C SER A 154 -5.83 -8.54 -1.95
N ALA A 155 -5.28 -7.33 -2.00
CA ALA A 155 -4.25 -6.96 -2.98
C ALA A 155 -3.00 -7.85 -2.87
N LYS A 156 -2.49 -8.08 -1.65
CA LYS A 156 -1.31 -8.94 -1.41
C LYS A 156 -1.58 -10.39 -1.80
N LEU A 157 -2.75 -10.92 -1.47
CA LEU A 157 -3.17 -12.26 -1.84
C LEU A 157 -3.31 -12.39 -3.36
N ASN A 158 -3.94 -11.42 -4.02
CA ASN A 158 -4.03 -11.37 -5.48
C ASN A 158 -2.63 -11.39 -6.12
N LEU A 159 -1.72 -10.53 -5.67
CA LEU A 159 -0.32 -10.51 -6.13
C LEU A 159 0.42 -11.82 -5.88
N PHE A 160 0.18 -12.47 -4.73
CA PHE A 160 0.79 -13.75 -4.38
C PHE A 160 0.29 -14.89 -5.27
N PHE A 161 -1.03 -14.98 -5.44
CA PHE A 161 -1.68 -15.99 -6.28
C PHE A 161 -1.35 -15.82 -7.77
N GLY A 162 -0.81 -14.65 -8.14
CA GLY A 162 -0.28 -14.35 -9.45
C GLY A 162 -1.23 -13.46 -10.22
N VAL A 163 -0.71 -12.31 -10.58
CA VAL A 163 -1.34 -11.34 -11.47
C VAL A 163 -0.44 -11.17 -12.69
N PRO A 164 -1.01 -10.99 -13.91
CA PRO A 164 -0.23 -10.80 -15.13
C PRO A 164 0.81 -9.67 -15.07
N ARG A 165 0.65 -8.66 -14.20
CA ARG A 165 1.61 -7.56 -14.03
C ARG A 165 2.02 -7.40 -12.56
N ILE A 166 3.34 -7.37 -12.33
CA ILE A 166 3.95 -7.01 -11.05
C ILE A 166 4.73 -5.74 -11.31
N HIS A 167 4.30 -4.60 -10.76
CA HIS A 167 4.97 -3.32 -10.93
C HIS A 167 6.19 -3.24 -10.01
N THR A 168 7.28 -3.88 -10.40
CA THR A 168 8.53 -3.92 -9.63
C THR A 168 9.19 -2.55 -9.46
N GLU A 169 8.80 -1.54 -10.24
CA GLU A 169 9.33 -0.17 -10.20
C GLU A 169 8.77 0.71 -9.05
N PHE A 170 7.67 0.29 -8.43
CA PHE A 170 7.12 0.95 -7.24
C PHE A 170 7.68 0.39 -5.93
N LEU A 171 8.37 -0.76 -5.98
CA LEU A 171 8.96 -1.36 -4.78
C LEU A 171 10.26 -0.63 -4.41
N PRO A 172 10.35 -0.06 -3.19
CA PRO A 172 11.59 0.50 -2.65
C PRO A 172 12.72 -0.53 -2.61
N ARG A 173 13.98 -0.08 -2.65
CA ARG A 173 15.16 -0.98 -2.64
C ARG A 173 15.14 -2.04 -1.52
N PRO A 174 14.70 -1.74 -0.28
CA PRO A 174 14.56 -2.75 0.79
C PRO A 174 13.58 -3.89 0.46
N LEU A 175 12.53 -3.58 -0.31
CA LEU A 175 11.46 -4.51 -0.67
C LEU A 175 11.69 -5.14 -2.06
N ALA A 176 12.78 -4.81 -2.75
CA ALA A 176 13.14 -5.40 -4.04
C ALA A 176 13.27 -6.93 -3.96
N HIS A 177 13.68 -7.48 -2.81
CA HIS A 177 13.77 -8.92 -2.58
C HIS A 177 12.40 -9.63 -2.64
N LEU A 178 11.29 -8.95 -2.31
CA LEU A 178 9.93 -9.51 -2.40
C LEU A 178 9.54 -9.86 -3.84
N SER A 179 10.06 -9.12 -4.83
CA SER A 179 9.78 -9.39 -6.25
C SER A 179 10.24 -10.78 -6.68
N SER A 180 11.26 -11.34 -6.02
CA SER A 180 11.76 -12.69 -6.29
C SER A 180 10.84 -13.81 -5.81
N HIS A 181 9.93 -13.50 -4.87
CA HIS A 181 8.97 -14.46 -4.33
C HIS A 181 7.65 -14.50 -5.13
N PHE A 182 7.35 -13.46 -5.90
CA PHE A 182 6.12 -13.37 -6.69
C PHE A 182 6.24 -14.11 -8.02
N ARG A 183 5.23 -14.94 -8.33
CA ARG A 183 5.11 -15.62 -9.62
C ARG A 183 4.22 -14.78 -10.53
N ARG A 184 4.67 -14.47 -11.75
CA ARG A 184 3.77 -14.02 -12.82
C ARG A 184 2.93 -15.23 -13.25
N ALA A 185 1.64 -15.22 -12.96
CA ALA A 185 0.71 -16.27 -13.38
C ALA A 185 -0.54 -15.64 -14.01
N PRO A 186 -1.18 -16.31 -14.98
CA PRO A 186 -2.47 -15.88 -15.51
C PRO A 186 -3.56 -15.97 -14.44
N MET A 187 -4.56 -15.11 -14.59
CA MET A 187 -5.65 -14.79 -13.66
C MET A 187 -6.12 -15.96 -12.77
N ASN A 188 -5.99 -15.81 -11.45
CA ASN A 188 -6.48 -16.78 -10.47
C ASN A 188 -7.97 -16.55 -10.13
N ALA A 189 -8.67 -17.62 -9.74
CA ALA A 189 -10.08 -17.60 -9.31
C ALA A 189 -10.34 -16.73 -8.05
N PHE A 190 -9.28 -16.36 -7.33
CA PHE A 190 -9.36 -15.43 -6.20
C PHE A 190 -9.70 -13.99 -6.64
N PHE A 191 -9.33 -13.60 -7.87
CA PHE A 191 -9.60 -12.26 -8.38
C PHE A 191 -11.11 -11.96 -8.48
N PRO A 192 -11.94 -12.78 -9.15
CA PRO A 192 -13.40 -12.61 -9.15
C PRO A 192 -14.00 -12.54 -7.74
N ALA A 193 -13.50 -13.36 -6.80
CA ALA A 193 -13.97 -13.33 -5.41
C ALA A 193 -13.67 -11.98 -4.73
N SER A 194 -12.44 -11.47 -4.89
CA SER A 194 -12.06 -10.16 -4.33
C SER A 194 -12.86 -8.99 -4.92
N ILE A 195 -13.05 -8.98 -6.25
CA ILE A 195 -13.86 -7.97 -6.96
C ILE A 195 -15.32 -8.05 -6.52
N THR A 196 -15.87 -9.25 -6.40
CA THR A 196 -17.26 -9.43 -5.93
C THR A 196 -17.42 -8.93 -4.50
N ALA A 197 -16.48 -9.26 -3.60
CA ALA A 197 -16.51 -8.79 -2.21
C ALA A 197 -16.41 -7.26 -2.11
N LEU A 198 -15.50 -6.63 -2.86
CA LEU A 198 -15.35 -5.16 -2.88
C LEU A 198 -16.56 -4.46 -3.53
N SER A 199 -17.13 -5.05 -4.58
CA SER A 199 -18.33 -4.53 -5.24
C SER A 199 -19.55 -4.63 -4.31
N PHE A 200 -19.68 -5.75 -3.60
CA PHE A 200 -20.72 -5.95 -2.60
C PHE A 200 -20.56 -4.97 -1.44
N ALA A 201 -19.36 -4.80 -0.89
CA ALA A 201 -19.10 -3.81 0.16
C ALA A 201 -19.42 -2.38 -0.30
N SER A 202 -19.04 -2.03 -1.54
CA SER A 202 -19.37 -0.73 -2.14
C SER A 202 -20.88 -0.52 -2.25
N ALA A 203 -21.62 -1.54 -2.70
CA ALA A 203 -23.07 -1.52 -2.78
C ALA A 203 -23.72 -1.35 -1.39
N CYS A 204 -23.25 -2.07 -0.37
CA CYS A 204 -23.72 -1.91 1.00
C CYS A 204 -23.50 -0.48 1.52
N PHE A 205 -22.33 0.12 1.29
CA PHE A 205 -22.10 1.50 1.72
C PHE A 205 -22.97 2.51 0.96
N LEU A 206 -23.21 2.28 -0.34
CA LEU A 206 -24.11 3.12 -1.14
C LEU A 206 -25.58 2.99 -0.68
N GLU A 207 -26.02 1.80 -0.31
CA GLU A 207 -27.35 1.58 0.27
C GLU A 207 -27.49 2.30 1.61
N ARG A 208 -26.47 2.23 2.46
CA ARG A 208 -26.44 2.96 3.74
C ARG A 208 -26.35 4.48 3.55
N LEU A 209 -25.72 4.94 2.47
CA LEU A 209 -25.75 6.34 2.07
C LEU A 209 -27.16 6.78 1.67
N TRP A 210 -27.90 5.95 0.93
CA TRP A 210 -29.26 6.27 0.50
C TRP A 210 -30.26 6.34 1.68
N THR A 211 -30.03 5.53 2.70
CA THR A 211 -30.85 5.48 3.92
C THR A 211 -30.36 6.41 5.03
N ALA A 212 -29.28 7.15 4.80
CA ALA A 212 -28.70 8.07 5.78
C ALA A 212 -29.66 9.24 6.06
N GLN A 213 -29.93 9.48 7.34
CA GLN A 213 -30.85 10.55 7.78
C GLN A 213 -30.13 11.76 8.37
N THR A 214 -28.82 11.65 8.60
CA THR A 214 -28.02 12.71 9.23
C THR A 214 -26.85 13.11 8.33
N ASP A 215 -26.47 14.39 8.35
CA ASP A 215 -25.35 14.92 7.57
C ASP A 215 -24.03 14.16 7.85
N GLY A 216 -23.80 13.76 9.10
CA GLY A 216 -22.66 12.95 9.49
C GLY A 216 -22.61 11.60 8.80
N GLN A 217 -23.76 10.91 8.72
CA GLN A 217 -23.86 9.64 8.02
C GLN A 217 -23.69 9.81 6.51
N VAL A 218 -24.29 10.84 5.92
CA VAL A 218 -24.16 11.12 4.49
C VAL A 218 -22.69 11.30 4.11
N ILE A 219 -21.96 12.16 4.83
CA ILE A 219 -20.54 12.38 4.54
C ILE A 219 -19.71 11.14 4.83
N GLY A 220 -19.92 10.48 5.97
CA GLY A 220 -19.17 9.28 6.34
C GLY A 220 -19.33 8.14 5.34
N TYR A 221 -20.56 7.80 4.94
CA TYR A 221 -20.80 6.75 3.94
C TYR A 221 -20.33 7.17 2.55
N THR A 222 -20.41 8.45 2.18
CA THR A 222 -19.82 8.93 0.92
C THR A 222 -18.31 8.70 0.88
N LEU A 223 -17.60 8.99 1.97
CA LEU A 223 -16.16 8.74 2.10
C LEU A 223 -15.83 7.25 2.04
N LEU A 224 -16.58 6.41 2.77
CA LEU A 224 -16.39 4.95 2.75
C LEU A 224 -16.64 4.37 1.36
N SER A 225 -17.74 4.75 0.71
CA SER A 225 -18.07 4.32 -0.67
C SER A 225 -16.98 4.74 -1.65
N ALA A 226 -16.53 6.00 -1.60
CA ALA A 226 -15.45 6.48 -2.46
C ALA A 226 -14.16 5.68 -2.24
N LEU A 227 -13.79 5.43 -0.98
CA LEU A 227 -12.61 4.63 -0.65
C LEU A 227 -12.72 3.17 -1.14
N THR A 228 -13.86 2.51 -0.95
CA THR A 228 -14.06 1.14 -1.44
C THR A 228 -14.05 1.06 -2.96
N LEU A 229 -14.63 2.04 -3.65
CA LEU A 229 -14.62 2.09 -5.12
C LEU A 229 -13.20 2.33 -5.64
N LEU A 230 -12.40 3.11 -4.93
CA LEU A 230 -11.00 3.35 -5.26
C LEU A 230 -10.15 2.09 -5.05
N ALA A 231 -10.39 1.36 -3.95
CA ALA A 231 -9.79 0.04 -3.72
C ALA A 231 -10.22 -0.98 -4.79
N LEU A 232 -11.50 -0.98 -5.20
CA LEU A 232 -12.01 -1.81 -6.28
C LEU A 232 -11.28 -1.49 -7.59
N LEU A 233 -11.14 -0.21 -7.91
CA LEU A 233 -10.45 0.27 -9.11
C LEU A 233 -8.95 -0.09 -9.08
N GLU A 234 -8.29 -0.01 -7.92
CA GLU A 234 -6.92 -0.50 -7.73
C GLU A 234 -6.81 -2.00 -8.07
N HIS A 235 -7.77 -2.82 -7.63
CA HIS A 235 -7.79 -4.25 -7.97
C HIS A 235 -7.99 -4.46 -9.47
N TRP A 236 -8.85 -3.67 -10.12
CA TRP A 236 -8.99 -3.72 -11.58
C TRP A 236 -7.68 -3.34 -12.29
N PHE A 237 -6.92 -2.36 -11.79
CA PHE A 237 -5.62 -1.98 -12.36
C PHE A 237 -4.57 -3.07 -12.27
N MET A 238 -4.67 -3.99 -11.31
CA MET A 238 -3.79 -5.15 -11.26
C MET A 238 -4.01 -6.07 -12.49
N VAL A 239 -5.24 -6.20 -12.97
CA VAL A 239 -5.60 -7.11 -14.07
C VAL A 239 -5.61 -6.44 -15.44
N VAL A 240 -6.06 -5.19 -15.51
CA VAL A 240 -6.16 -4.44 -16.78
C VAL A 240 -4.79 -3.84 -17.12
N PRO A 241 -4.25 -4.07 -18.33
CA PRO A 241 -2.95 -3.56 -18.74
C PRO A 241 -3.03 -2.04 -19.07
N LEU A 242 -3.17 -1.20 -18.04
CA LEU A 242 -3.14 0.25 -18.19
C LEU A 242 -1.72 0.79 -17.91
N PRO A 243 -1.19 1.75 -18.69
CA PRO A 243 0.11 2.38 -18.46
C PRO A 243 0.03 3.41 -17.32
N ASP A 244 -0.24 2.93 -16.11
CA ASP A 244 -0.25 3.66 -14.85
C ASP A 244 1.11 4.33 -14.53
N GLU A 245 2.21 3.77 -15.02
CA GLU A 245 3.58 4.34 -14.95
C GLU A 245 3.65 5.82 -15.38
N LYS A 246 2.81 6.24 -16.33
CA LYS A 246 2.76 7.64 -16.81
C LYS A 246 2.13 8.59 -15.80
N LEU A 247 1.17 8.13 -15.01
CA LEU A 247 0.46 8.93 -14.01
C LEU A 247 1.33 9.22 -12.78
N TRP A 248 2.28 8.35 -12.47
CA TRP A 248 3.14 8.43 -11.28
C TRP A 248 4.59 8.84 -11.59
N ARG A 249 4.93 9.03 -12.87
CA ARG A 249 6.30 9.37 -13.34
C ARG A 249 6.89 10.63 -12.72
N TRP A 250 6.03 11.58 -12.33
CA TRP A 250 6.42 12.82 -11.66
C TRP A 250 6.85 12.63 -10.20
N MET A 251 6.49 11.51 -9.57
CA MET A 251 6.82 11.20 -8.17
C MET A 251 8.08 10.32 -8.02
N LEU A 252 8.54 9.71 -9.11
CA LEU A 252 9.81 9.00 -9.18
C LEU A 252 10.93 10.03 -9.38
N PRO A 253 11.86 10.21 -8.42
CA PRO A 253 13.06 10.98 -8.73
C PRO A 253 13.80 10.26 -9.86
N ALA A 254 14.32 11.04 -10.82
CA ALA A 254 15.10 10.50 -11.93
C ALA A 254 16.16 9.53 -11.39
N GLN A 255 16.15 8.28 -11.89
CA GLN A 255 17.21 7.34 -11.59
C GLN A 255 18.52 8.05 -11.98
N ARG A 256 19.45 8.20 -11.01
CA ARG A 256 20.80 8.65 -11.36
C ARG A 256 21.30 7.67 -12.43
N PRO A 257 21.72 8.15 -13.62
CA PRO A 257 22.29 7.27 -14.61
C PRO A 257 23.42 6.51 -13.92
N ASP A 258 23.35 5.19 -14.02
CA ASP A 258 24.36 4.29 -13.49
C ASP A 258 25.68 4.69 -14.13
N VAL A 259 26.56 5.37 -13.38
CA VAL A 259 27.93 5.64 -13.80
C VAL A 259 28.73 4.35 -13.63
N THR A 260 28.24 3.27 -14.22
CA THR A 260 28.91 1.97 -14.26
C THR A 260 28.83 1.42 -15.68
N THR A 261 29.27 2.24 -16.63
CA THR A 261 29.81 1.74 -17.89
C THR A 261 30.98 2.64 -18.31
N ALA A 262 31.93 2.84 -17.39
CA ALA A 262 33.29 3.14 -17.81
C ALA A 262 33.81 1.91 -18.55
N LYS A 263 33.76 1.99 -19.89
CA LYS A 263 34.45 1.14 -20.86
C LYS A 263 35.71 0.51 -20.23
N THR A 264 35.71 -0.80 -20.06
CA THR A 264 36.96 -1.56 -19.97
C THR A 264 37.71 -1.34 -21.29
N PRO A 265 38.89 -0.71 -21.31
CA PRO A 265 39.71 -0.65 -22.51
C PRO A 265 40.16 -2.07 -22.85
N GLY A 266 40.06 -2.44 -24.12
CA GLY A 266 40.15 -3.81 -24.60
C GLY A 266 41.35 -4.60 -24.10
N LEU A 267 41.08 -5.82 -23.61
CA LEU A 267 42.06 -6.89 -23.64
C LEU A 267 42.19 -7.35 -25.09
N THR A 268 43.20 -6.85 -25.79
CA THR A 268 43.70 -7.44 -27.03
C THR A 268 44.19 -8.85 -26.72
N ARG A 269 43.46 -9.83 -27.25
CA ARG A 269 43.85 -11.25 -27.29
C ARG A 269 45.10 -11.37 -28.16
N PRO A 270 46.23 -11.95 -27.70
CA PRO A 270 47.34 -12.23 -28.60
C PRO A 270 47.00 -13.48 -29.41
N ASP A 271 46.83 -13.30 -30.73
CA ASP A 271 46.81 -14.38 -31.70
C ASP A 271 48.21 -15.01 -31.77
N GLN A 272 48.34 -16.28 -31.36
CA GLN A 272 49.54 -17.07 -31.58
C GLN A 272 49.19 -18.23 -32.53
N PRO A 273 49.85 -18.35 -33.69
CA PRO A 273 49.55 -19.40 -34.66
C PRO A 273 50.21 -20.73 -34.26
N LEU A 274 49.44 -21.80 -34.18
CA LEU A 274 49.96 -23.17 -34.07
C LEU A 274 50.49 -23.62 -35.44
N THR A 275 51.78 -23.41 -35.69
CA THR A 275 52.50 -24.11 -36.76
C THR A 275 52.85 -25.52 -36.31
N VAL A 276 52.14 -26.52 -36.82
CA VAL A 276 52.56 -27.93 -36.74
C VAL A 276 53.49 -28.21 -37.92
N ARG A 277 54.76 -28.52 -37.64
CA ARG A 277 55.73 -29.00 -38.63
C ARG A 277 56.62 -30.09 -38.03
N LYS A 278 56.25 -31.35 -38.25
CA LYS A 278 57.02 -32.43 -38.91
C LYS A 278 56.39 -33.78 -38.58
#